data_AF-H6RW12-F1
#
_entry.id   AF-H6RW12-F1
#
_cell.length_a   1.000
_cell.length_b   1.000
_cell.length_c   1.000
_cell.angle_alpha   90.00
_cell.angle_beta   90.00
_cell.angle_gamma   90.00
#
_symmetry.space_group_name_H-M   'P 1'
#
loop_
_entity.id
_entity.type
_entity.pdbx_description
1 polymer ?
#
loop_
_entity_poly.entity_id
_entity_poly.type
_entity_poly.pdbx_seq_one_letter_code
_entity_poly.pdbx_strand_id
1 'polypeptide(L)'
;MARLVRIGDIGREFGLSPSQVRQLADTGVIPFERSPGGHRVFDPGQVRRALTRVATSVVVEGRWSSPDWQRSLDLSDLREDLVWRDLAADLVQDRLGTEARSIVGFAFTEMLNNAIDHSEAERVTVSAWVGRFEARFEIRDTGRGALAQGTSARSSAFRTCMTP
;
A
#
# COMPACT_ATOMS: atom_id res chain seq x y z
N MET A 1 11.74 5.90 -35.06
CA MET A 1 10.91 4.68 -35.16
C MET A 1 11.01 3.94 -33.85
N ALA A 2 9.89 3.72 -33.16
CA ALA A 2 9.88 2.91 -31.95
C ALA A 2 10.11 1.44 -32.32
N ARG A 3 11.07 0.78 -31.69
CA ARG A 3 11.31 -0.65 -31.86
C ARG A 3 10.26 -1.39 -31.03
N LEU A 4 9.29 -2.02 -31.68
CA LEU A 4 8.33 -2.88 -31.00
C LEU A 4 8.98 -4.24 -30.69
N VAL A 5 8.91 -4.67 -29.43
CA VAL A 5 9.48 -5.93 -28.94
C VAL A 5 8.43 -6.78 -28.24
N ARG A 6 8.71 -8.07 -28.07
CA ARG A 6 7.77 -8.99 -27.42
C ARG A 6 7.93 -8.96 -25.90
N ILE A 7 6.97 -9.58 -25.22
CA ILE A 7 6.93 -9.66 -23.77
C ILE A 7 8.21 -10.22 -23.13
N GLY A 8 8.81 -11.23 -23.74
CA GLY A 8 10.04 -11.84 -23.24
C GLY A 8 11.25 -10.90 -23.32
N ASP A 9 11.27 -10.03 -24.33
CA ASP A 9 12.33 -9.05 -24.50
C ASP A 9 12.21 -7.92 -23.46
N ILE A 10 10.97 -7.44 -23.21
CA ILE A 10 10.70 -6.50 -22.10
C ILE A 10 11.10 -7.12 -20.76
N GLY A 11 10.74 -8.38 -20.51
CA GLY A 11 11.12 -9.05 -19.27
C GLY A 11 12.62 -9.07 -19.06
N ARG A 12 13.39 -9.42 -20.09
CA ARG A 12 14.86 -9.45 -20.05
C ARG A 12 15.47 -8.05 -19.87
N GLU A 13 14.93 -7.04 -20.57
CA GLU A 13 15.45 -5.68 -20.56
C GLU A 13 15.24 -4.97 -19.21
N PHE A 14 14.08 -5.17 -18.58
CA PHE A 14 13.70 -4.49 -17.33
C PHE A 14 13.81 -5.38 -16.08
N GLY A 15 14.34 -6.61 -16.22
CA GLY A 15 14.49 -7.54 -15.09
C GLY A 15 13.16 -8.06 -14.53
N LEU A 16 12.12 -8.11 -15.35
CA LEU A 16 10.77 -8.54 -14.96
C LEU A 16 10.49 -9.96 -15.47
N SER A 17 9.76 -10.75 -14.69
CA SER A 17 9.22 -12.01 -15.19
C SER A 17 8.15 -11.75 -16.27
N PRO A 18 7.96 -12.68 -17.24
CA PRO A 18 6.88 -12.54 -18.23
C PRO A 18 5.49 -12.37 -17.60
N SER A 19 5.24 -12.96 -16.43
CA SER A 19 3.98 -12.80 -15.71
C SER A 19 3.78 -11.38 -15.20
N GLN A 20 4.81 -10.77 -14.61
CA GLN A 20 4.77 -9.37 -14.17
C GLN A 20 4.52 -8.42 -15.33
N VAL A 21 5.18 -8.65 -16.48
CA VAL A 21 4.93 -7.83 -17.67
C VAL A 21 3.48 -7.98 -18.16
N ARG A 22 2.88 -9.19 -18.11
CA ARG A 22 1.45 -9.36 -18.45
C ARG A 22 0.56 -8.59 -17.48
N GLN A 23 0.78 -8.73 -16.18
CA GLN A 23 -0.02 -8.07 -15.17
C GLN A 23 0.03 -6.54 -15.33
N LEU A 24 1.22 -5.97 -15.54
CA LEU A 24 1.39 -4.53 -15.76
C LEU A 24 0.68 -4.05 -17.04
N ALA A 25 0.64 -4.89 -18.08
CA ALA A 25 -0.07 -4.57 -19.32
C ALA A 25 -1.60 -4.67 -19.14
N ASP A 26 -2.07 -5.71 -18.46
CA ASP A 26 -3.49 -5.99 -18.23
C ASP A 26 -4.13 -4.96 -17.29
N THR A 27 -3.34 -4.41 -16.34
CA THR A 27 -3.75 -3.34 -15.42
C THR A 27 -3.57 -1.93 -16.01
N GLY A 28 -3.11 -1.83 -17.27
CA GLY A 28 -2.90 -0.58 -17.98
C GLY A 28 -1.73 0.26 -17.44
N VAL A 29 -0.86 -0.32 -16.62
CA VAL A 29 0.34 0.36 -16.10
C VAL A 29 1.35 0.59 -17.21
N ILE A 30 1.61 -0.42 -18.05
CA ILE A 30 2.48 -0.29 -19.22
C ILE A 30 1.64 -0.36 -20.51
N PRO A 31 1.91 0.52 -21.48
CA PRO A 31 1.21 0.48 -22.76
C PRO A 31 1.71 -0.69 -23.62
N PHE A 32 0.80 -1.25 -24.41
CA PHE A 32 1.11 -2.26 -25.42
C PHE A 32 0.25 -2.05 -26.65
N GLU A 33 0.72 -2.58 -27.77
CA GLU A 33 -0.03 -2.69 -29.02
C GLU A 33 -0.21 -4.17 -29.37
N ARG A 34 -1.12 -4.46 -30.29
CA ARG A 34 -1.24 -5.81 -30.87
C ARG A 34 -0.57 -5.82 -32.23
N SER A 35 0.28 -6.81 -32.47
CA SER A 35 0.79 -7.08 -33.81
C SER A 35 -0.36 -7.54 -34.73
N PRO A 36 -0.16 -7.55 -36.06
CA PRO A 36 -1.14 -8.13 -36.99
C PRO A 36 -1.51 -9.59 -36.65
N GLY A 37 -0.60 -10.34 -36.01
CA GLY A 37 -0.84 -11.70 -35.51
C GLY A 37 -1.47 -11.77 -34.11
N GLY A 38 -1.92 -10.65 -33.54
CA GLY A 38 -2.63 -10.59 -32.25
C GLY A 38 -1.76 -10.62 -31.00
N HIS A 39 -0.44 -10.75 -31.14
CA HIS A 39 0.49 -10.77 -30.00
C HIS A 39 0.70 -9.37 -29.41
N ARG A 40 0.86 -9.29 -28.09
CA ARG A 40 1.25 -8.04 -27.42
C ARG A 40 2.69 -7.67 -27.79
N VAL A 41 2.86 -6.46 -28.28
CA VAL A 41 4.15 -5.85 -28.59
C VAL A 41 4.27 -4.53 -27.86
N PHE A 42 5.49 -4.20 -27.45
CA PHE A 42 5.77 -3.12 -26.53
C PHE A 42 6.86 -2.22 -27.12
N ASP A 43 6.71 -0.91 -26.93
CA ASP A 43 7.79 0.05 -27.14
C ASP A 43 8.59 0.18 -25.83
N PRO A 44 9.85 -0.27 -25.76
CA PRO A 44 10.67 -0.17 -24.55
C PRO A 44 10.79 1.25 -24.01
N GLY A 45 10.80 2.26 -24.90
CA GLY A 45 10.84 3.67 -24.50
C GLY A 45 9.57 4.10 -23.77
N GLN A 46 8.41 3.62 -24.19
CA GLN A 46 7.14 3.87 -23.50
C GLN A 46 7.03 3.08 -22.20
N VAL A 47 7.45 1.81 -22.20
CA VAL A 47 7.49 0.97 -20.99
C VAL A 47 8.38 1.61 -19.94
N ARG A 48 9.60 2.05 -20.30
CA ARG A 48 10.49 2.76 -19.38
C ARG A 48 9.84 4.01 -18.82
N ARG A 49 9.24 4.87 -19.65
CA ARG A 49 8.54 6.07 -19.17
C ARG A 49 7.39 5.75 -18.22
N ALA A 50 6.65 4.69 -18.49
CA ALA A 50 5.55 4.23 -17.63
C ALA A 50 6.08 3.70 -16.29
N LEU A 51 7.11 2.85 -16.31
CA LEU A 51 7.77 2.34 -15.10
C LEU A 51 8.43 3.46 -14.29
N THR A 52 9.08 4.41 -14.97
CA THR A 52 9.59 5.62 -14.32
C THR A 52 8.45 6.39 -13.71
N ARG A 53 7.33 6.68 -14.41
CA ARG A 53 6.18 7.36 -13.79
C ARG A 53 5.69 6.64 -12.54
N VAL A 54 5.59 5.31 -12.55
CA VAL A 54 5.24 4.53 -11.36
C VAL A 54 6.29 4.69 -10.26
N ALA A 55 7.57 4.49 -10.58
CA ALA A 55 8.67 4.62 -9.62
C ALA A 55 8.82 6.06 -9.10
N THR A 56 8.56 7.06 -9.92
CA THR A 56 8.61 8.49 -9.61
C THR A 56 7.37 8.89 -8.81
N SER A 57 6.18 8.35 -9.09
CA SER A 57 5.04 8.46 -8.15
C SER A 57 5.32 7.75 -6.82
N VAL A 58 6.21 6.75 -6.81
CA VAL A 58 6.70 6.06 -5.60
C VAL A 58 7.84 6.83 -4.91
N VAL A 59 8.61 7.67 -5.61
CA VAL A 59 9.87 8.28 -5.14
C VAL A 59 9.84 9.82 -5.04
N VAL A 60 8.98 10.54 -5.78
CA VAL A 60 9.04 12.01 -5.92
C VAL A 60 8.08 12.77 -5.02
N GLU A 61 7.03 12.17 -4.47
CA GLU A 61 6.32 12.79 -3.36
C GLU A 61 6.82 12.22 -2.04
N GLY A 62 7.05 13.08 -1.05
CA GLY A 62 7.39 12.71 0.32
C GLY A 62 6.32 11.80 0.94
N ARG A 63 6.42 10.51 0.63
CA ARG A 63 5.31 9.54 0.57
C ARG A 63 4.59 9.26 1.92
N TRP A 64 5.07 9.87 3.00
CA TRP A 64 4.68 9.63 4.40
C TRP A 64 4.61 10.95 5.18
N SER A 65 4.61 12.11 4.51
CA SER A 65 4.68 13.43 5.19
C SER A 65 3.36 13.83 5.86
N SER A 66 2.23 13.44 5.29
CA SER A 66 0.91 13.65 5.89
C SER A 66 0.01 12.46 5.57
N PRO A 67 -0.73 11.93 6.56
CA PRO A 67 -1.65 10.82 6.35
C PRO A 67 -2.87 11.26 5.56
N ASP A 68 -3.38 10.36 4.70
CA ASP A 68 -4.65 10.54 3.99
C ASP A 68 -5.83 10.53 4.98
N TRP A 69 -5.66 9.82 6.09
CA TRP A 69 -6.62 9.75 7.19
C TRP A 69 -5.88 9.66 8.52
N GLN A 70 -6.27 10.49 9.47
CA GLN A 70 -5.75 10.43 10.83
C GLN A 70 -6.86 10.73 11.83
N ARG A 71 -6.90 9.96 12.92
CA ARG A 71 -7.71 10.25 14.10
C ARG A 71 -6.94 9.96 15.37
N SER A 72 -7.11 10.83 16.36
CA SER A 72 -6.78 10.54 17.75
C SER A 72 -8.06 10.11 18.46
N LEU A 73 -7.99 8.98 19.14
CA LEU A 73 -9.12 8.31 19.76
C LEU A 73 -8.80 8.02 21.22
N ASP A 74 -9.78 8.15 22.10
CA ASP A 74 -9.69 7.67 23.47
C ASP A 74 -9.74 6.14 23.46
N LEU A 75 -8.85 5.51 24.24
CA LEU A 75 -8.77 4.05 24.35
C LEU A 75 -9.87 3.48 25.27
N SER A 76 -10.49 4.33 26.09
CA SER A 76 -11.64 3.95 26.91
C SER A 76 -12.85 3.63 26.01
N ASP A 77 -13.33 2.39 26.09
CA ASP A 77 -14.41 1.83 25.27
C ASP A 77 -14.14 1.78 23.76
N LEU A 78 -12.87 1.88 23.34
CA LEU A 78 -12.50 1.79 21.93
C LEU A 78 -12.69 0.35 21.42
N ARG A 79 -13.25 0.24 20.21
CA ARG A 79 -13.38 -1.03 19.49
C ARG A 79 -12.69 -0.95 18.14
N GLU A 80 -11.71 -1.80 17.96
CA GLU A 80 -10.88 -1.90 16.76
C GLU A 80 -11.70 -2.14 15.49
N ASP A 81 -12.77 -2.94 15.60
CA ASP A 81 -13.60 -3.30 14.46
C ASP A 81 -14.46 -2.11 13.98
N LEU A 82 -14.90 -1.26 14.90
CA LEU A 82 -15.62 -0.02 14.58
C LEU A 82 -14.68 1.00 13.92
N VAL A 83 -13.46 1.14 14.45
CA VAL A 83 -12.45 2.04 13.84
C VAL A 83 -12.06 1.55 12.44
N TRP A 84 -11.88 0.24 12.28
CA TRP A 84 -11.60 -0.35 10.97
C TRP A 84 -12.76 -0.13 9.99
N ARG A 85 -14.01 -0.30 10.42
CA ARG A 85 -15.19 -0.05 9.59
C ARG A 85 -15.22 1.39 9.08
N ASP A 86 -14.98 2.35 9.96
CA ASP A 86 -15.04 3.77 9.62
C ASP A 86 -13.87 4.16 8.69
N LEU A 87 -12.64 3.72 8.99
CA LEU A 87 -11.48 3.86 8.11
C LEU A 87 -11.74 3.20 6.74
N ALA A 88 -12.35 2.00 6.75
CA ALA A 88 -12.56 1.24 5.54
C ALA A 88 -13.60 1.91 4.63
N ALA A 89 -14.64 2.49 5.22
CA ALA A 89 -15.64 3.32 4.55
C ALA A 89 -15.01 4.58 3.93
N ASP A 90 -14.18 5.30 4.70
CA ASP A 90 -13.62 6.59 4.30
C ASP A 90 -12.53 6.48 3.22
N LEU A 91 -11.71 5.42 3.23
CA LEU A 91 -10.43 5.42 2.52
C LEU A 91 -10.17 4.17 1.66
N VAL A 92 -10.74 3.03 2.05
CA VAL A 92 -10.33 1.71 1.54
C VAL A 92 -11.31 1.18 0.49
N GLN A 93 -12.59 1.58 0.53
CA GLN A 93 -13.64 0.94 -0.27
C GLN A 93 -13.34 0.89 -1.77
N ASP A 94 -12.77 1.96 -2.31
CA ASP A 94 -12.52 2.10 -3.75
C ASP A 94 -11.05 1.86 -4.14
N ARG A 95 -10.16 1.67 -3.16
CA ARG A 95 -8.71 1.67 -3.37
C ARG A 95 -8.03 0.33 -3.13
N LEU A 96 -8.62 -0.56 -2.33
CA LEU A 96 -8.09 -1.91 -2.08
C LEU A 96 -9.02 -2.97 -2.68
N GLY A 97 -8.43 -3.93 -3.40
CA GLY A 97 -9.12 -5.18 -3.76
C GLY A 97 -9.45 -6.03 -2.53
N THR A 98 -10.35 -6.99 -2.67
CA THR A 98 -10.90 -7.80 -1.57
C THR A 98 -9.81 -8.49 -0.73
N GLU A 99 -8.82 -9.11 -1.37
CA GLU A 99 -7.72 -9.80 -0.68
C GLU A 99 -6.79 -8.84 0.06
N ALA A 100 -6.45 -7.70 -0.56
CA ALA A 100 -5.65 -6.68 0.12
C ALA A 100 -6.41 -6.12 1.32
N ARG A 101 -7.73 -5.95 1.22
CA ARG A 101 -8.58 -5.48 2.32
C ARG A 101 -8.61 -6.45 3.50
N SER A 102 -8.68 -7.76 3.26
CA SER A 102 -8.72 -8.75 4.35
C SER A 102 -7.39 -8.77 5.12
N ILE A 103 -6.26 -8.80 4.40
CA ILE A 103 -4.92 -8.80 5.00
C ILE A 103 -4.68 -7.50 5.78
N VAL A 104 -5.02 -6.36 5.18
CA VAL A 104 -4.86 -5.05 5.81
C VAL A 104 -5.76 -4.91 7.02
N GLY A 105 -7.03 -5.31 6.92
CA GLY A 105 -7.99 -5.23 8.01
C GLY A 105 -7.55 -6.05 9.20
N PHE A 106 -7.10 -7.28 8.96
CA PHE A 106 -6.55 -8.14 10.01
C PHE A 106 -5.32 -7.51 10.68
N ALA A 107 -4.33 -7.07 9.90
CA ALA A 107 -3.13 -6.43 10.47
C ALA A 107 -3.48 -5.18 11.29
N PHE A 108 -4.42 -4.38 10.81
CA PHE A 108 -4.90 -3.18 11.50
C PHE A 108 -5.56 -3.51 12.85
N THR A 109 -6.52 -4.44 12.86
CA THR A 109 -7.27 -4.79 14.08
C THR A 109 -6.34 -5.39 15.12
N GLU A 110 -5.42 -6.27 14.72
CA GLU A 110 -4.42 -6.85 15.63
C GLU A 110 -3.52 -5.78 16.25
N MET A 111 -3.05 -4.82 15.45
CA MET A 111 -2.21 -3.74 15.98
C MET A 111 -2.98 -2.81 16.93
N LEU A 112 -4.27 -2.55 16.66
CA LEU A 112 -5.09 -1.67 17.49
C LEU A 112 -5.51 -2.36 18.79
N ASN A 113 -5.85 -3.65 18.74
CA ASN A 113 -6.09 -4.47 19.93
C ASN A 113 -4.87 -4.51 20.84
N ASN A 114 -3.67 -4.63 20.28
CA ASN A 114 -2.44 -4.52 21.08
C ASN A 114 -2.30 -3.15 21.78
N ALA A 115 -2.82 -2.07 21.22
CA ALA A 115 -2.83 -0.77 21.88
C ALA A 115 -3.93 -0.70 22.96
N ILE A 116 -5.13 -1.20 22.68
CA ILE A 116 -6.25 -1.26 23.64
C ILE A 116 -5.89 -2.09 24.88
N ASP A 117 -5.37 -3.29 24.66
CA ASP A 117 -5.15 -4.27 25.73
C ASP A 117 -3.88 -4.01 26.55
N HIS A 118 -2.86 -3.37 25.94
CA HIS A 118 -1.49 -3.39 26.48
C HIS A 118 -0.74 -2.06 26.44
N SER A 119 -1.33 -0.96 25.95
CA SER A 119 -0.65 0.33 25.93
C SER A 119 -0.57 0.96 27.33
N GLU A 120 -1.61 0.82 28.15
CA GLU A 120 -1.83 1.65 29.36
C GLU A 120 -1.96 3.16 29.07
N ALA A 121 -2.00 3.59 27.80
CA ALA A 121 -2.25 4.98 27.44
C ALA A 121 -3.74 5.32 27.52
N GLU A 122 -4.05 6.61 27.64
CA GLU A 122 -5.42 7.12 27.54
C GLU A 122 -5.87 7.26 26.08
N ARG A 123 -4.93 7.52 25.16
CA ARG A 123 -5.20 7.85 23.77
C ARG A 123 -4.27 7.16 22.80
N VAL A 124 -4.79 6.92 21.60
CA VAL A 124 -4.06 6.39 20.44
C VAL A 124 -4.30 7.28 19.23
N THR A 125 -3.26 7.48 18.43
CA THR A 125 -3.35 8.12 17.12
C THR A 125 -3.18 7.07 16.04
N VAL A 126 -4.20 6.95 15.20
CA VAL A 126 -4.22 6.06 14.05
C VAL A 126 -4.02 6.92 12.80
N SER A 127 -3.04 6.54 11.97
CA SER A 127 -2.73 7.22 10.71
C SER A 127 -2.67 6.23 9.56
N ALA A 128 -3.29 6.58 8.43
CA ALA A 128 -3.33 5.73 7.24
C ALA A 128 -2.87 6.49 5.99
N TRP A 129 -2.15 5.77 5.14
CA TRP A 129 -1.71 6.21 3.81
C TRP A 129 -2.11 5.12 2.83
N VAL A 130 -2.99 5.43 1.88
CA VAL A 130 -3.51 4.46 0.91
C VAL A 130 -3.29 5.00 -0.50
N GLY A 131 -2.22 4.51 -1.12
CA GLY A 131 -1.87 4.79 -2.50
C GLY A 131 -2.33 3.69 -3.46
N ARG A 132 -2.05 3.87 -4.76
CA ARG A 132 -2.47 2.93 -5.81
C ARG A 132 -1.80 1.54 -5.74
N PHE A 133 -0.63 1.45 -5.10
CA PHE A 133 0.21 0.24 -5.09
C PHE A 133 0.68 -0.14 -3.68
N GLU A 134 0.34 0.63 -2.66
CA GLU A 134 0.69 0.32 -1.29
C GLU A 134 -0.29 0.92 -0.30
N ALA A 135 -0.44 0.24 0.83
CA ALA A 135 -1.14 0.74 1.99
C ALA A 135 -0.22 0.69 3.20
N ARG A 136 -0.26 1.74 4.02
CA ARG A 136 0.44 1.83 5.30
C ARG A 136 -0.53 2.29 6.39
N PHE A 137 -0.39 1.68 7.56
CA PHE A 137 -1.05 2.10 8.78
C PHE A 137 0.00 2.29 9.88
N GLU A 138 -0.18 3.32 10.69
CA GLU A 138 0.57 3.55 11.91
C GLU A 138 -0.40 3.70 13.08
N ILE A 139 -0.14 2.95 14.14
CA ILE A 139 -0.83 3.06 15.42
C ILE A 139 0.20 3.55 16.42
N ARG A 140 -0.01 4.76 16.93
CA ARG A 140 0.89 5.42 17.86
C ARG A 140 0.18 5.72 19.16
N ASP A 141 0.75 5.26 20.26
CA ASP A 141 0.28 5.53 21.62
C ASP A 141 1.44 6.01 22.50
N THR A 142 1.13 6.65 23.64
CA THR A 142 2.13 7.12 24.61
C THR A 142 2.34 6.14 25.77
N GLY A 143 1.94 4.89 25.57
CA GLY A 143 1.89 3.84 26.58
C GLY A 143 3.24 3.21 26.90
N ARG A 144 3.28 2.38 27.95
CA ARG A 144 4.47 1.59 28.32
C ARG A 144 4.36 0.19 27.73
N GLY A 145 5.08 -0.08 26.64
CA GLY A 145 5.05 -1.40 26.02
C GLY A 145 5.71 -2.49 26.87
N ALA A 146 5.29 -3.75 26.68
CA ALA A 146 5.82 -4.95 27.35
C ALA A 146 7.34 -5.22 27.18
N LEU A 147 8.06 -4.42 26.37
CA LEU A 147 9.50 -4.58 26.09
C LEU A 147 10.35 -3.33 26.38
N ALA A 148 9.81 -2.28 27.02
CA ALA A 148 10.61 -1.11 27.36
C ALA A 148 10.28 -0.59 28.77
N GLN A 149 11.23 -0.71 29.69
CA GLN A 149 11.22 0.02 30.95
C GLN A 149 11.51 1.51 30.67
N GLY A 150 10.47 2.29 30.40
CA GLY A 150 10.54 3.75 30.25
C GLY A 150 9.35 4.32 29.48
N THR A 151 8.91 5.53 29.85
CA THR A 151 7.86 6.28 29.14
C THR A 151 8.38 6.68 27.76
N SER A 152 8.17 5.86 26.75
CA SER A 152 8.56 6.12 25.36
C SER A 152 7.39 5.78 24.45
N ALA A 153 7.06 6.69 23.53
CA ALA A 153 5.91 6.51 22.64
C ALA A 153 6.04 5.21 21.82
N ARG A 154 5.02 4.37 21.87
CA ARG A 154 4.92 3.16 21.06
C ARG A 154 4.40 3.56 19.69
N SER A 155 5.08 3.12 18.64
CA SER A 155 4.60 3.23 17.25
C SER A 155 4.74 1.86 16.60
N SER A 156 3.60 1.31 16.18
CA SER A 156 3.55 0.10 15.37
C SER A 156 3.15 0.51 13.96
N ALA A 157 3.93 0.10 12.96
CA ALA A 157 3.66 0.42 11.57
C ALA A 157 3.55 -0.86 10.73
N PHE A 158 2.48 -0.96 9.96
CA PHE A 158 2.29 -2.02 8.97
C PHE A 158 2.35 -1.41 7.57
N ARG A 159 3.07 -2.09 6.68
CA ARG A 159 3.19 -1.72 5.26
C ARG A 159 2.95 -2.95 4.42
N THR A 160 2.06 -2.83 3.44
CA THR A 160 1.88 -3.86 2.42
C THR A 160 1.96 -3.26 1.02
N CYS A 161 2.66 -3.96 0.15
CA CYS A 161 2.65 -3.68 -1.28
C CYS A 161 1.42 -4.38 -1.87
N MET A 162 0.55 -3.60 -2.50
CA MET A 162 -0.58 -4.15 -3.22
C MET A 162 -0.16 -4.52 -4.63
N THR A 163 -0.28 -5.80 -4.94
CA THR A 163 -0.40 -6.22 -6.33
C THR A 163 -1.78 -5.79 -6.85
N PRO A 164 -1.85 -5.05 -7.96
CA PRO A 164 -3.12 -4.71 -8.60
C PRO A 164 -3.82 -5.97 -9.14
#